data_AF-A0A1G6NW36-F1
#
_entry.id   AF-A0A1G6NW36-F1
#
_cell.length_a   1.000
_cell.length_b   1.000
_cell.length_c   1.000
_cell.angle_alpha   90.00
_cell.angle_beta   90.00
_cell.angle_gamma   90.00
#
_symmetry.space_group_name_H-M   'P 1'
#
loop_
_entity.id
_entity.type
_entity.pdbx_description
1 polymer ?
#
loop_
_entity_poly.entity_id
_entity_poly.type
_entity_poly.pdbx_seq_one_letter_code
_entity_poly.pdbx_strand_id
1 'polypeptide(L)'
;MFELTLPPGLIVSLLVGVILPLIVGLVTTRVTNSSTRALLLAVLSAAAGLLTELGESIAAGTAYDIGVGGLAALTTFLTAVGLHFGLYKPTGAAAALQSVGGKRLPDPRTSTREEYQDALDDRDDGAQ
;
A
#
# COMPACT_ATOMS: atom_id res chain seq x y z
N MET A 1 -42.67 -2.40 -11.29
CA MET A 1 -41.94 -2.99 -12.42
C MET A 1 -40.48 -2.66 -12.21
N PHE A 2 -39.61 -3.65 -12.02
CA PHE A 2 -38.18 -3.41 -11.87
C PHE A 2 -37.58 -3.25 -13.28
N GLU A 3 -36.99 -2.09 -13.57
CA GLU A 3 -36.21 -1.89 -14.80
C GLU A 3 -34.73 -2.14 -14.53
N LEU A 4 -34.20 -3.17 -15.19
CA LEU A 4 -32.76 -3.44 -15.25
C LEU A 4 -32.14 -2.54 -16.33
N THR A 5 -31.96 -1.27 -15.98
CA THR A 5 -30.99 -0.43 -16.68
C THR A 5 -29.60 -0.88 -16.22
N LEU A 6 -28.76 -1.39 -17.14
CA LEU A 6 -27.34 -1.63 -16.88
C LEU A 6 -26.56 -0.42 -17.41
N PRO A 7 -26.20 0.55 -16.54
CA PRO A 7 -25.28 1.60 -16.92
C PRO A 7 -23.96 0.95 -17.34
N PRO A 8 -23.37 1.34 -18.49
CA PRO A 8 -22.08 0.81 -18.92
C PRO A 8 -20.98 1.01 -17.85
N GLY A 9 -21.05 2.06 -17.02
CA GLY A 9 -20.15 2.27 -15.89
C GLY A 9 -20.20 1.18 -14.81
N LEU A 10 -21.35 0.56 -14.57
CA LEU A 10 -21.48 -0.57 -13.64
C LEU A 10 -20.81 -1.84 -14.20
N ILE A 11 -20.90 -2.05 -15.52
CA ILE A 11 -20.22 -3.18 -16.20
C ILE A 11 -18.70 -3.00 -16.12
N VAL A 12 -18.20 -1.78 -16.36
CA VAL A 12 -16.78 -1.46 -16.24
C VAL A 12 -16.30 -1.65 -14.80
N SER A 13 -17.05 -1.17 -13.81
CA SER A 13 -16.72 -1.36 -12.39
C SER A 13 -16.67 -2.84 -11.99
N LEU A 14 -17.62 -3.65 -12.49
CA LEU A 14 -17.63 -5.10 -12.28
C LEU A 14 -16.42 -5.77 -12.93
N LEU A 15 -16.09 -5.41 -14.18
CA LEU A 15 -14.94 -5.95 -14.88
C LEU A 15 -13.63 -5.57 -14.18
N VAL A 16 -13.45 -4.31 -13.81
CA VAL A 16 -12.26 -3.85 -13.06
C VAL A 16 -12.19 -4.54 -11.70
N GLY A 17 -13.30 -4.63 -10.95
CA GLY A 17 -13.32 -5.24 -9.62
C GLY A 17 -13.07 -6.76 -9.60
N VAL A 18 -13.37 -7.48 -10.69
CA VAL A 18 -13.26 -8.95 -10.74
C VAL A 18 -12.10 -9.43 -11.60
N ILE A 19 -11.92 -8.88 -12.80
CA ILE A 19 -10.89 -9.34 -13.75
C ILE A 19 -9.50 -8.88 -13.30
N LEU A 20 -9.39 -7.65 -12.79
CA LEU A 20 -8.10 -7.09 -12.39
C LEU A 20 -7.45 -7.91 -11.27
N PRO A 21 -8.14 -8.24 -10.15
CA PRO A 21 -7.54 -9.05 -9.09
C PRO A 21 -7.21 -10.49 -9.53
N LEU A 22 -7.95 -11.04 -10.50
CA LEU A 22 -7.66 -12.37 -11.06
C LEU A 22 -6.37 -12.37 -11.89
N ILE A 23 -6.15 -11.37 -12.74
CA ILE A 23 -4.89 -11.18 -13.47
C ILE A 23 -3.75 -10.98 -12.47
N VAL A 24 -4.00 -10.19 -11.42
CA VAL A 24 -3.02 -9.94 -10.35
C VAL A 24 -2.63 -11.25 -9.63
N GLY A 25 -3.63 -12.05 -9.25
CA GLY A 25 -3.44 -13.36 -8.61
C GLY A 25 -2.69 -14.35 -9.50
N LEU A 26 -2.92 -14.31 -10.81
CA LEU A 26 -2.26 -15.19 -11.78
C LEU A 26 -0.78 -14.84 -11.99
N VAL A 27 -0.46 -13.55 -12.08
CA VAL A 27 0.94 -13.09 -12.20
C VAL A 27 1.74 -13.45 -10.95
N THR A 28 1.14 -13.30 -9.77
CA THR A 28 1.81 -13.54 -8.49
C THR A 28 1.99 -15.01 -8.13
N THR A 29 1.27 -15.93 -8.77
CA THR A 29 1.42 -17.39 -8.59
C THR A 29 2.50 -18.01 -9.46
N ARG A 30 2.92 -17.36 -10.56
CA ARG A 30 3.93 -17.90 -11.49
C ARG A 30 5.39 -17.63 -11.12
N VAL A 31 5.67 -16.79 -10.11
CA VAL A 31 7.04 -16.33 -9.81
C VAL A 31 7.51 -16.78 -8.43
N THR A 32 8.48 -17.69 -8.44
CA THR A 32 9.06 -18.32 -7.23
C THR A 32 10.25 -17.54 -6.65
N ASN A 33 10.83 -16.61 -7.42
CA ASN A 33 12.00 -15.83 -7.01
C ASN A 33 11.55 -14.58 -6.24
N SER A 34 11.98 -14.41 -4.99
CA SER A 34 11.42 -13.43 -4.05
C SER A 34 11.55 -11.97 -4.52
N SER A 35 12.70 -11.61 -5.12
CA SER A 35 12.94 -10.26 -5.65
C SER A 35 12.13 -9.98 -6.92
N THR A 36 12.03 -10.95 -7.84
CA THR A 36 11.22 -10.83 -9.06
C THR A 36 9.73 -10.75 -8.74
N ARG A 37 9.27 -11.51 -7.73
CA ARG A 37 7.88 -11.51 -7.29
C ARG A 37 7.46 -10.15 -6.75
N ALA A 38 8.32 -9.50 -5.99
CA ALA A 38 8.02 -8.19 -5.43
C ALA A 38 8.07 -7.06 -6.45
N LEU A 39 8.99 -7.12 -7.43
CA LEU A 39 8.97 -6.17 -8.54
C LEU A 39 7.68 -6.33 -9.36
N LEU A 40 7.26 -7.56 -9.64
CA LEU A 40 5.99 -7.82 -10.31
C LEU A 40 4.81 -7.32 -9.49
N LEU A 41 4.78 -7.55 -8.17
CA LEU A 41 3.76 -6.99 -7.28
C LEU A 41 3.73 -5.46 -7.31
N ALA A 42 4.89 -4.80 -7.35
CA ALA A 42 4.98 -3.34 -7.44
C ALA A 42 4.42 -2.81 -8.77
N VAL A 43 4.83 -3.40 -9.90
CA VAL A 43 4.31 -3.04 -11.23
C VAL A 43 2.80 -3.27 -11.29
N LEU A 44 2.35 -4.40 -10.75
CA LEU A 44 0.97 -4.82 -10.79
C LEU A 44 0.08 -3.98 -9.88
N SER A 45 0.58 -3.54 -8.73
CA SER A 45 -0.13 -2.58 -7.86
C SER A 45 -0.24 -1.20 -8.51
N ALA A 46 0.81 -0.75 -9.21
CA ALA A 46 0.79 0.49 -9.96
C ALA A 46 -0.20 0.42 -11.15
N ALA A 47 -0.17 -0.68 -11.90
CA ALA A 47 -1.14 -0.95 -12.96
C ALA A 47 -2.57 -1.05 -12.42
N ALA A 48 -2.76 -1.67 -11.26
CA ALA A 48 -4.08 -1.77 -10.64
C ALA A 48 -4.65 -0.40 -10.29
N GLY A 49 -3.84 0.50 -9.70
CA GLY A 49 -4.24 1.89 -9.44
C GLY A 49 -4.66 2.64 -10.71
N LEU A 50 -3.88 2.52 -11.79
CA LEU A 50 -4.25 3.12 -13.10
C LEU A 50 -5.60 2.61 -13.61
N LEU A 51 -5.81 1.29 -13.54
CA LEU A 51 -7.02 0.68 -14.05
C LEU A 51 -8.24 1.05 -13.19
N THR A 52 -8.06 1.24 -11.89
CA THR A 52 -9.09 1.77 -10.99
C THR A 52 -9.47 3.19 -11.36
N GLU A 53 -8.52 4.12 -11.47
CA GLU A 53 -8.82 5.52 -11.84
C GLU A 53 -9.42 5.63 -13.25
N LEU A 54 -8.97 4.80 -14.19
CA LEU A 54 -9.54 4.73 -15.54
C LEU A 54 -10.99 4.22 -15.49
N GLY A 55 -11.24 3.18 -14.68
CA GLY A 55 -12.59 2.68 -14.43
C GLY A 55 -13.51 3.74 -13.84
N GLU A 56 -13.00 4.52 -12.88
CA GLU A 56 -13.71 5.64 -12.26
C GLU A 56 -13.99 6.77 -13.26
N SER A 57 -13.02 7.16 -14.09
CA SER A 57 -13.23 8.17 -15.14
C SER A 57 -14.26 7.75 -16.17
N ILE A 58 -14.26 6.49 -16.59
CA ILE A 58 -15.28 5.94 -17.51
C ILE A 58 -16.65 5.92 -16.84
N ALA A 59 -16.74 5.54 -15.55
CA ALA A 59 -17.98 5.54 -14.81
C ALA A 59 -18.53 6.96 -14.56
N ALA A 60 -17.65 7.94 -14.35
CA ALA A 60 -17.98 9.35 -14.17
C ALA A 60 -18.27 10.09 -15.49
N GLY A 61 -17.98 9.47 -16.64
CA GLY A 61 -18.13 10.11 -17.96
C GLY A 61 -17.13 11.25 -18.20
N THR A 62 -16.02 11.28 -17.47
CA THR A 62 -14.99 12.31 -17.55
C THR A 62 -13.80 11.84 -18.36
N ALA A 63 -13.11 12.78 -19.02
CA ALA A 63 -11.85 12.46 -19.70
C ALA A 63 -10.79 12.05 -18.67
N TYR A 64 -10.16 10.91 -18.88
CA TYR A 64 -9.08 10.43 -18.02
C TYR A 64 -7.78 11.20 -18.33
N ASP A 65 -7.21 11.84 -17.32
CA ASP A 65 -5.91 12.48 -17.42
C ASP A 65 -4.79 11.45 -17.17
N ILE A 66 -4.21 10.96 -18.27
CA ILE A 66 -3.11 9.99 -18.25
C ILE A 66 -1.88 10.55 -17.51
N GLY A 67 -1.70 11.88 -17.49
CA GLY A 67 -0.60 12.52 -16.78
C GLY A 67 -0.73 12.34 -15.27
N VAL A 68 -1.93 12.55 -14.73
CA VAL A 68 -2.21 12.40 -13.29
C VAL A 68 -2.08 10.95 -12.87
N GLY A 69 -2.75 10.03 -13.58
CA GLY A 69 -2.70 8.62 -13.20
C GLY A 69 -1.34 7.97 -13.45
N GLY A 70 -0.65 8.36 -14.53
CA GLY A 70 0.73 7.95 -14.77
C GLY A 70 1.67 8.39 -13.65
N LEU A 71 1.53 9.62 -13.13
CA LEU A 71 2.31 10.11 -12.00
C LEU A 71 1.97 9.34 -10.70
N ALA A 72 0.70 9.04 -10.46
CA ALA A 72 0.26 8.27 -9.30
C ALA A 72 0.82 6.83 -9.31
N ALA A 73 0.77 6.15 -10.45
CA ALA A 73 1.39 4.83 -10.59
C ALA A 73 2.90 4.87 -10.49
N LEU A 74 3.56 5.85 -11.09
CA LEU A 74 5.00 5.98 -10.99
C LEU A 74 5.41 6.18 -9.53
N THR A 75 4.69 7.02 -8.79
CA THR A 75 4.93 7.25 -7.35
C THR A 75 4.72 5.97 -6.54
N THR A 76 3.63 5.25 -6.81
CA THR A 76 3.32 3.97 -6.15
C THR A 76 4.38 2.90 -6.44
N PHE A 77 4.80 2.79 -7.71
CA PHE A 77 5.84 1.89 -8.16
C PHE A 77 7.18 2.20 -7.49
N LEU A 78 7.63 3.46 -7.55
CA LEU A 78 8.89 3.88 -6.94
C LEU A 78 8.89 3.68 -5.42
N THR A 79 7.76 3.94 -4.75
CA THR A 79 7.62 3.69 -3.31
C THR A 79 7.73 2.21 -2.99
N ALA A 80 7.01 1.35 -3.72
CA ALA A 80 7.04 -0.09 -3.54
C ALA A 80 8.44 -0.69 -3.82
N VAL A 81 9.10 -0.26 -4.90
CA VAL A 81 10.48 -0.64 -5.23
C VAL A 81 11.45 -0.16 -4.14
N GLY A 82 11.31 1.09 -3.69
CA GLY A 82 12.16 1.67 -2.67
C GLY A 82 12.06 0.95 -1.32
N LEU A 83 10.84 0.57 -0.92
CA LEU A 83 10.59 -0.24 0.27
C LEU A 83 11.14 -1.66 0.10
N HIS A 84 10.94 -2.27 -1.08
CA HIS A 84 11.32 -3.66 -1.31
C HIS A 84 12.83 -3.88 -1.38
N PHE A 85 13.55 -3.04 -2.13
CA PHE A 85 15.01 -3.11 -2.21
C PHE A 85 15.70 -2.45 -1.02
N GLY A 86 14.94 -1.89 -0.08
CA GLY A 86 15.49 -1.19 1.08
C GLY A 86 16.31 0.03 0.69
N LEU A 87 15.99 0.71 -0.42
CA LEU A 87 16.63 1.96 -0.84
C LEU A 87 16.50 3.04 0.24
N TYR A 88 15.48 2.94 1.10
CA TYR A 88 15.29 3.82 2.25
C TYR A 88 16.20 3.50 3.46
N LYS A 89 16.95 2.39 3.45
CA LYS A 89 17.92 2.04 4.52
C LYS A 89 19.13 3.00 4.54
N PRO A 90 19.84 3.28 3.43
CA PRO A 90 20.95 4.23 3.43
C PRO A 90 20.51 5.69 3.57
N THR A 91 19.27 6.04 3.24
CA THR A 91 18.78 7.43 3.35
C THR A 91 18.32 7.81 4.76
N GLY A 92 18.30 6.86 5.71
CA GLY A 92 17.94 7.11 7.12
C GLY A 92 16.46 7.44 7.35
N ALA A 93 15.63 7.48 6.31
CA ALA A 93 14.21 7.85 6.41
C ALA A 93 13.41 6.90 7.32
N ALA A 94 13.69 5.60 7.26
CA ALA A 94 13.05 4.61 8.13
C ALA A 94 13.46 4.78 9.62
N ALA A 95 14.72 5.14 9.88
CA ALA A 95 15.22 5.42 11.23
C ALA A 95 14.64 6.73 11.78
N ALA A 96 14.54 7.77 10.95
CA ALA A 96 13.90 9.02 11.30
C ALA A 96 12.42 8.83 11.66
N LEU A 97 11.68 8.02 10.90
CA LEU A 97 10.29 7.71 11.21
C LEU A 97 10.12 6.91 12.52
N GLN A 98 11.00 5.94 12.74
CA GLN A 98 11.01 5.15 13.99
C GLN A 98 11.40 6.00 15.21
N SER A 99 12.21 7.05 15.03
CA SER A 99 12.57 7.98 16.11
C SER A 99 11.42 8.85 16.60
N VAL A 100 10.37 9.03 15.78
CA VAL A 100 9.19 9.84 16.15
C VAL A 100 8.18 9.04 16.99
N GLY A 101 8.14 7.70 16.87
CA GLY A 101 7.16 6.85 17.57
C GLY A 101 7.74 5.80 18.53
N GLY A 102 9.06 5.58 18.53
CA GLY A 102 9.69 4.55 19.34
C GLY A 102 10.01 5.02 20.75
N LYS A 103 9.02 5.03 21.67
CA LYS A 103 9.34 4.98 23.11
C LYS A 103 10.08 3.66 23.36
N ARG A 104 11.39 3.74 23.58
CA ARG A 104 12.23 2.58 23.85
C ARG A 104 11.96 2.13 25.28
N LEU A 105 11.31 0.98 25.44
CA LEU A 105 11.12 0.40 26.77
C LEU A 105 12.50 0.08 27.38
N PRO A 106 12.71 0.35 28.68
CA PRO A 106 13.91 -0.07 29.40
C PRO A 106 14.14 -1.58 29.26
N ASP A 107 15.40 -2.02 29.09
CA ASP A 107 15.73 -3.43 28.96
C ASP A 107 15.47 -4.16 30.29
N PRO A 108 14.54 -5.13 30.35
CA PRO A 108 14.11 -5.80 31.59
C PRO A 108 15.24 -6.52 32.34
N ARG A 109 16.38 -6.76 31.67
CA ARG A 109 17.54 -7.42 32.28
C ARG A 109 18.47 -6.46 33.01
N THR A 110 18.33 -5.16 32.76
CA THR A 110 19.25 -4.12 33.25
C THR A 110 18.54 -3.01 34.00
N SER A 111 17.25 -2.78 33.71
CA SER A 111 16.44 -1.79 34.41
C SER A 111 15.93 -2.34 35.73
N THR A 112 15.82 -1.46 36.71
CA THR A 112 15.20 -1.79 37.99
C THR A 112 13.71 -2.12 37.76
N ARG A 113 13.11 -3.00 38.56
CA ARG A 113 11.68 -3.35 38.40
C ARG A 113 10.78 -2.11 38.39
N GLU A 114 11.09 -1.13 39.24
CA GLU A 114 10.36 0.13 39.35
C GLU A 114 10.44 0.96 38.06
N GLU A 115 11.63 1.08 37.47
CA GLU A 115 11.87 1.79 36.20
C GLU A 115 11.15 1.14 35.01
N TYR A 116 11.05 -0.20 35.01
CA TYR A 116 10.29 -0.92 33.99
C TYR A 116 8.78 -0.76 34.17
N GLN A 117 8.31 -0.71 35.43
CA GLN A 117 6.89 -0.53 35.76
C GLN A 117 6.42 0.89 35.39
N ASP A 118 7.22 1.90 35.72
CA ASP A 118 6.96 3.31 35.42
C ASP A 118 6.92 3.58 33.90
N ALA A 119 7.82 2.95 33.14
CA ALA A 119 7.81 3.04 31.67
C ALA A 119 6.62 2.33 31.01
N LEU A 120 5.98 1.38 31.69
CA LEU A 120 4.74 0.74 31.21
C LEU A 120 3.52 1.61 31.51
N ASP A 121 3.44 2.19 32.70
CA ASP A 121 2.35 3.09 33.08
C ASP A 121 2.32 4.35 32.18
N ASP A 122 3.48 4.96 31.91
CA ASP A 122 3.63 6.13 31.02
C ASP A 122 3.35 5.81 29.52
N ARG A 123 3.28 4.52 29.17
CA ARG A 123 2.86 4.08 27.83
C ARG A 123 1.34 3.93 27.74
N ASP A 124 0.71 3.44 28.80
CA ASP A 124 -0.73 3.25 28.86
C ASP A 124 -1.48 4.59 29.01
N ASP A 125 -0.86 5.59 29.66
CA ASP A 125 -1.41 6.94 29.80
C ASP A 125 -1.35 7.77 28.50
N GLY A 126 -0.38 7.49 27.61
CA GLY A 126 -0.21 8.21 26.34
C GLY A 126 -1.03 7.68 25.16
N ALA A 127 -1.87 6.65 25.37
CA ALA A 127 -2.65 5.97 24.34
C ALA A 127 -4.15 6.36 24.28
N GLN A 128 -4.57 7.38 25.06
CA GLN A 128 -5.90 8.01 25.00
C GLN A 128 -5.87 9.31 24.20
#